data_AF-A0A3D3GZ16-F1
#
_entry.id   AF-A0A3D3GZ16-F1
#
_cell.length_a   1.000
_cell.length_b   1.000
_cell.length_c   1.000
_cell.angle_alpha   90.00
_cell.angle_beta   90.00
_cell.angle_gamma   90.00
#
_symmetry.space_group_name_H-M   'P 1'
#
loop_
_entity.id
_entity.type
_entity.pdbx_description
1 polymer ?
#
loop_
_entity_poly.entity_id
_entity_poly.type
_entity_poly.pdbx_seq_one_letter_code
_entity_poly.pdbx_strand_id
1 'polypeptide(L)'
;MRILGISAFYHDSAAAIIIDGEIIAAAQEERFSRKKHDPEFPAQAILFCLKEANCKITDLDSIIFYDKPLLKFERLLETYLAHAPRGIRS
;
A
#
# COMPACT_ATOMS: atom_id res chain seq x y z
N MET A 1 18.25 8.78 -0.83
CA MET A 1 17.04 8.23 -1.48
C MET A 1 15.92 8.13 -0.46
N ARG A 2 14.82 8.87 -0.68
CA ARG A 2 13.63 8.95 0.17
C ARG A 2 12.47 8.26 -0.51
N ILE A 3 11.98 7.19 0.11
CA ILE A 3 10.94 6.33 -0.46
C ILE A 3 9.76 6.29 0.49
N LEU A 4 8.57 6.53 -0.05
CA LEU A 4 7.30 6.32 0.66
C LEU A 4 6.63 5.04 0.17
N GLY A 5 6.49 4.04 1.04
CA GLY A 5 5.72 2.83 0.79
C GLY A 5 4.27 2.99 1.25
N ILE A 6 3.32 2.51 0.45
CA ILE A 6 1.88 2.58 0.69
C ILE A 6 1.26 1.19 0.60
N SER A 7 0.44 0.85 1.60
CA SER A 7 -0.51 -0.27 1.60
C SER A 7 -1.93 0.27 1.69
N ALA A 8 -2.84 -0.16 0.81
CA ALA A 8 -4.23 0.27 0.77
C ALA A 8 -5.12 -0.75 0.03
N PHE A 9 -6.44 -0.61 0.19
CA PHE A 9 -7.50 -1.28 -0.59
C PHE A 9 -7.60 -2.80 -0.43
N TYR A 10 -7.20 -3.35 0.72
CA TYR A 10 -7.31 -4.80 0.96
C TYR A 10 -7.70 -5.18 2.39
N HIS A 11 -6.77 -5.08 3.34
CA HIS A 11 -7.02 -5.38 4.76
C HIS A 11 -6.73 -4.13 5.59
N ASP A 12 -5.46 -3.92 5.92
CA ASP A 12 -5.01 -2.81 6.73
C ASP A 12 -4.22 -1.85 5.85
N SER A 13 -4.70 -0.61 5.76
CA SER A 13 -3.95 0.44 5.11
C SER A 13 -2.88 1.02 6.04
N ALA A 14 -1.75 1.35 5.46
CA ALA A 14 -0.56 1.77 6.18
C ALA A 14 0.39 2.54 5.26
N ALA A 15 1.28 3.31 5.87
CA ALA A 15 2.39 3.97 5.18
C ALA A 15 3.70 3.77 5.96
N ALA A 16 4.80 3.75 5.23
CA ALA A 16 6.14 3.75 5.80
C ALA A 16 7.08 4.61 4.95
N ILE A 17 7.97 5.34 5.60
CA ILE A 17 8.99 6.16 4.92
C ILE A 17 10.39 5.66 5.28
N ILE A 18 11.18 5.45 4.24
CA ILE A 18 12.56 4.99 4.31
C ILE A 18 13.45 6.08 3.72
N ILE A 19 14.52 6.43 4.42
CA ILE A 19 15.54 7.37 3.96
C ILE A 19 16.89 6.69 4.04
N ASP A 20 17.56 6.58 2.88
CA ASP A 20 18.91 6.01 2.76
C ASP A 20 19.06 4.60 3.37
N GLY A 21 17.99 3.79 3.25
CA GLY A 21 17.93 2.42 3.75
C GLY A 21 17.40 2.29 5.18
N GLU A 22 17.24 3.40 5.91
CA GLU A 22 16.75 3.41 7.28
C GLU A 22 15.24 3.70 7.34
N ILE A 23 14.52 2.96 8.19
CA ILE A 23 13.09 3.20 8.43
C ILE A 23 12.97 4.39 9.39
N ILE A 24 12.42 5.49 8.90
CA ILE A 24 12.24 6.70 9.71
C ILE A 24 10.91 6.66 10.46
N ALA A 25 9.84 6.23 9.78
CA ALA A 25 8.54 6.06 10.39
C ALA A 25 7.69 5.03 9.65
N ALA A 26 6.78 4.39 10.38
CA ALA A 26 5.74 3.52 9.83
C ALA A 26 4.50 3.59 10.71
N ALA A 27 3.32 3.66 10.11
CA ALA A 27 2.06 3.69 10.84
C ALA A 27 0.92 3.04 10.06
N GLN A 28 -0.03 2.46 10.79
CA GLN A 28 -1.28 1.93 10.26
C GLN A 28 -2.39 2.98 10.37
N GLU A 29 -3.24 3.07 9.35
CA GLU A 29 -4.33 4.07 9.29
C GLU A 29 -5.34 3.88 10.42
N GLU A 30 -5.62 2.63 10.82
CA GLU A 30 -6.57 2.30 11.90
C GLU A 30 -6.25 2.98 13.24
N ARG A 31 -4.98 3.34 13.49
CA ARG A 31 -4.57 4.08 14.69
C ARG A 31 -5.13 5.50 14.69
N PHE A 32 -5.28 6.10 13.51
CA PHE A 32 -5.80 7.44 13.28
C PHE A 32 -7.30 7.44 12.99
N SER A 33 -7.77 6.57 12.08
CA SER A 33 -9.18 6.49 11.68
C SER A 33 -10.07 5.89 12.76
N ARG A 34 -9.48 5.14 13.71
CA ARG A 34 -10.16 4.41 14.78
C ARG A 34 -11.14 3.34 14.27
N LYS A 35 -11.09 3.03 12.97
CA LYS A 35 -11.76 1.89 12.35
C LYS A 35 -10.76 0.74 12.33
N LYS A 36 -11.08 -0.37 12.99
CA LYS A 36 -10.22 -1.56 13.00
C LYS A 36 -10.14 -2.13 11.58
N HIS A 37 -8.92 -2.45 11.13
CA HIS A 37 -8.62 -2.96 9.79
C HIS A 37 -9.15 -2.05 8.68
N ASP A 38 -8.87 -0.76 8.79
CA ASP A 38 -9.28 0.21 7.79
C ASP A 38 -8.61 -0.07 6.43
N PRO A 39 -9.35 -0.40 5.36
CA PRO A 39 -8.77 -0.66 4.05
C PRO A 39 -8.71 0.60 3.18
N GLU A 40 -9.23 1.74 3.65
CA GLU A 40 -9.26 3.00 2.90
C GLU A 40 -7.84 3.53 2.62
N PHE A 41 -7.73 4.58 1.80
CA PHE A 41 -6.43 5.17 1.50
C PHE A 41 -5.77 5.73 2.78
N PRO A 42 -4.49 5.43 3.07
CA PRO A 42 -3.85 5.73 4.36
C PRO A 42 -3.37 7.19 4.46
N ALA A 43 -4.29 8.14 4.34
CA ALA A 43 -3.96 9.56 4.30
C ALA A 43 -3.28 10.04 5.59
N GLN A 44 -3.78 9.63 6.76
CA GLN A 44 -3.23 10.06 8.04
C GLN A 44 -1.87 9.43 8.32
N ALA A 45 -1.69 8.14 7.99
CA ALA A 45 -0.40 7.47 8.12
C ALA A 45 0.66 8.09 7.20
N ILE A 46 0.31 8.50 5.97
CA ILE A 46 1.23 9.21 5.07
C ILE A 46 1.66 10.55 5.69
N LEU A 47 0.69 11.35 6.16
CA LEU A 47 0.96 12.65 6.78
C LEU A 47 1.85 12.50 8.02
N PHE A 48 1.58 11.49 8.84
CA PHE A 48 2.41 11.14 10.00
C PHE A 48 3.85 10.81 9.57
N CYS A 49 4.03 9.93 8.58
CA CYS A 49 5.36 9.54 8.11
C CYS A 49 6.16 10.74 7.57
N LEU A 50 5.52 11.59 6.76
CA LEU A 50 6.16 12.80 6.22
C LEU A 50 6.57 13.77 7.33
N LYS A 51 5.72 13.92 8.37
CA LYS A 51 5.98 14.75 9.53
C LYS A 51 7.17 14.24 10.35
N GLU A 52 7.20 12.95 10.69
CA GLU A 52 8.30 12.33 11.45
C GLU A 52 9.63 12.40 10.69
N ALA A 53 9.59 12.25 9.37
CA ALA A 53 10.77 12.39 8.51
C ALA A 53 11.14 13.84 8.18
N ASN A 54 10.37 14.83 8.68
CA ASN A 54 10.53 16.25 8.41
C ASN A 54 10.74 16.56 6.91
N CYS A 55 9.90 15.94 6.06
CA CYS A 55 10.01 16.03 4.61
C CYS A 55 8.66 16.39 3.98
N LYS A 56 8.71 17.01 2.80
CA LYS A 56 7.55 17.25 1.96
C LYS A 56 7.42 16.13 0.94
N ILE A 57 6.21 15.97 0.41
CA ILE A 57 5.96 15.01 -0.67
C ILE A 57 6.82 15.27 -1.92
N THR A 58 7.22 16.53 -2.15
CA THR A 58 8.12 16.97 -3.22
C THR A 58 9.57 16.54 -3.03
N ASP A 59 9.95 16.12 -1.82
CA ASP A 59 11.32 15.72 -1.48
C ASP A 59 11.52 14.20 -1.63
N LEU A 60 10.45 13.48 -1.97
CA LEU A 60 10.45 12.03 -2.18
C LEU A 60 11.01 11.71 -3.56
N ASP A 61 11.92 10.74 -3.62
CA ASP A 61 12.43 10.22 -4.88
C ASP A 61 11.46 9.22 -5.51
N SER A 62 10.66 8.52 -4.69
CA SER A 62 9.72 7.50 -5.16
C SER A 62 8.58 7.26 -4.17
N ILE A 63 7.41 6.90 -4.73
CA ILE A 63 6.26 6.39 -3.98
C ILE A 63 5.97 4.99 -4.51
N ILE A 64 5.90 4.01 -3.62
CA ILE A 64 5.77 2.59 -3.97
C ILE A 64 4.46 2.05 -3.39
N PHE A 65 3.70 1.36 -4.23
CA PHE A 65 2.55 0.56 -3.81
C PHE A 65 2.93 -0.93 -3.82
N TYR A 66 2.58 -1.66 -2.76
CA TYR A 66 3.06 -3.04 -2.56
C TYR A 66 2.48 -4.05 -3.57
N ASP A 67 1.27 -3.82 -4.08
CA ASP A 67 0.62 -4.75 -5.00
C ASP A 67 1.10 -4.50 -6.44
N LYS A 68 1.20 -5.58 -7.21
CA LYS A 68 1.48 -5.55 -8.64
C LYS A 68 0.19 -5.96 -9.38
N PRO A 69 -0.64 -5.00 -9.81
CA PRO A 69 -1.98 -5.28 -10.33
C PRO A 69 -1.98 -6.28 -11.50
N LEU A 70 -0.96 -6.23 -12.35
CA LEU A 70 -0.84 -7.09 -13.53
C LEU A 70 -0.55 -8.56 -13.17
N LEU A 71 0.35 -8.81 -12.21
CA LEU A 71 0.63 -10.18 -11.74
C LEU A 71 -0.59 -10.80 -11.05
N LYS A 72 -1.34 -9.99 -10.30
CA LYS A 72 -2.60 -10.43 -9.70
C LYS A 72 -3.64 -10.77 -10.78
N PHE A 73 -3.73 -9.96 -11.83
CA PHE A 73 -4.63 -10.20 -12.95
C PHE A 73 -4.26 -11.48 -13.72
N GLU A 74 -2.98 -11.68 -14.06
CA GLU A 74 -2.48 -12.88 -14.71
C GLU A 74 -2.87 -14.15 -13.94
N ARG A 75 -2.64 -14.17 -12.62
CA ARG A 75 -3.01 -15.31 -11.77
C ARG A 75 -4.52 -15.60 -11.78
N LEU A 76 -5.36 -14.56 -11.75
CA LEU A 76 -6.81 -14.72 -11.82
C LEU A 76 -7.23 -15.29 -13.19
N LEU A 77 -6.63 -14.79 -14.27
CA LEU A 77 -6.86 -15.25 -15.63
C LEU A 77 -6.48 -16.72 -15.81
N GLU A 78 -5.29 -17.12 -15.34
CA GLU A 78 -4.82 -18.51 -15.37
C GLU A 78 -5.80 -19.44 -14.66
N THR A 79 -6.28 -19.04 -13.49
CA THR A 79 -7.26 -19.82 -12.72
C THR A 79 -8.57 -19.99 -13.47
N TYR A 80 -9.08 -18.91 -14.09
CA TYR A 80 -10.31 -18.96 -14.88
C TYR A 80 -10.18 -19.83 -16.14
N LEU A 81 -9.04 -19.77 -16.83
CA LEU A 81 -8.75 -20.59 -18.00
C LEU A 81 -8.60 -22.08 -17.64
N ALA A 82 -7.89 -22.40 -16.55
CA ALA A 82 -7.66 -23.78 -16.13
C ALA A 82 -8.95 -24.52 -15.74
N HIS A 83 -9.98 -23.81 -15.29
CA HIS A 83 -11.26 -24.39 -14.87
C HIS A 83 -12.41 -24.13 -15.86
N ALA A 84 -12.12 -23.65 -17.07
CA ALA A 84 -13.12 -23.42 -18.08
C ALA A 84 -13.86 -24.72 -18.47
N PRO A 85 -15.19 -24.69 -18.71
CA PRO A 85 -16.06 -23.50 -18.77
C PRO A 85 -16.63 -23.06 -17.42
N ARG A 86 -16.49 -23.86 -16.34
CA ARG A 86 -17.08 -23.56 -15.03
C ARG A 86 -16.38 -22.40 -14.32
N GLY A 87 -15.08 -22.23 -14.54
CA GLY A 87 -14.24 -21.18 -13.94
C GLY A 87 -14.49 -19.78 -14.47
N ILE A 88 -15.26 -19.61 -15.55
CA ILE A 88 -15.56 -18.30 -16.16
C ILE A 88 -16.63 -17.55 -15.35
N ARG A 89 -17.36 -18.26 -14.48
CA ARG A 89 -18.47 -17.70 -13.71
C ARG A 89 -18.04 -17.60 -12.24
N SER A 90 -17.74 -16.37 -11.80
CA SER A 90 -17.46 -16.01 -10.41
C SER A 90 -18.73 -15.62 -9.66
#